data_AF-A0A6V7LQS1-F1
#
_entry.id   AF-A0A6V7LQS1-F1
#
_cell.length_a   1.000
_cell.length_b   1.000
_cell.length_c   1.000
_cell.angle_alpha   90.00
_cell.angle_beta   90.00
_cell.angle_gamma   90.00
#
_symmetry.space_group_name_H-M   'P 1'
#
loop_
_entity.id
_entity.type
_entity.pdbx_description
1 polymer ?
#
loop_
_entity_poly.entity_id
_entity_poly.type
_entity_poly.pdbx_seq_one_letter_code
_entity_poly.pdbx_strand_id
1 'polypeptide(L)'
;TTVRPNLGIIKYPDLREITVADLPGLIEGAHVNIGMGHKFLKHLDRCKILVFVVDIQGFRLSVQRIFRNCLETVILLNKELELYKPDLLSMHSMLIINKMDTPGADEKFKEIEPSLHDLASVFDKVPEEYRPEVALKFNEILTVSLGLGKLEEIELVQEKIRENLDKQAEEELRRLGELPSDVEVCEKLQRELRVHLPTTI
;
A
#
# COMPACT_ATOMS: atom_id res chain seq x y z
N THR A 1 23.32 -10.74 -7.98
CA THR A 1 22.43 -11.22 -9.04
C THR A 1 21.16 -10.39 -9.00
N THR A 2 20.82 -9.69 -10.08
CA THR A 2 19.64 -8.83 -10.15
C THR A 2 18.40 -9.72 -10.18
N VAL A 3 17.71 -9.87 -9.04
CA VAL A 3 16.37 -10.44 -9.04
C VAL A 3 15.49 -9.43 -9.77
N ARG A 4 15.07 -9.76 -11.00
CA ARG A 4 14.12 -8.93 -11.73
C ARG A 4 12.82 -8.91 -10.91
N PRO A 5 12.25 -7.73 -10.59
CA PRO A 5 10.97 -7.69 -9.90
C PRO A 5 9.92 -8.36 -10.78
N ASN A 6 9.03 -9.12 -10.16
CA ASN A 6 7.87 -9.67 -10.85
C ASN A 6 6.90 -8.52 -11.10
N LEU A 7 6.64 -8.23 -12.38
CA LEU A 7 5.70 -7.19 -12.80
C LEU A 7 4.36 -7.83 -13.16
N GLY A 8 3.29 -7.22 -12.67
CA GLY A 8 1.90 -7.54 -13.02
C GLY A 8 1.20 -6.29 -13.55
N ILE A 9 0.19 -6.49 -14.40
CA ILE A 9 -0.68 -5.42 -14.90
C ILE A 9 -2.09 -5.72 -14.41
N ILE A 10 -2.69 -4.77 -13.71
CA ILE A 10 -4.11 -4.80 -13.35
C ILE A 10 -4.83 -3.91 -14.36
N LYS A 11 -5.84 -4.48 -15.03
CA LYS A 11 -6.68 -3.79 -16.00
C LYS A 11 -8.03 -3.52 -15.39
N TYR A 12 -8.50 -2.29 -15.50
CA TYR A 12 -9.81 -1.88 -15.02
C TYR A 12 -10.85 -1.86 -16.16
N PRO A 13 -12.15 -1.94 -15.83
CA PRO A 13 -13.23 -1.90 -16.84
C PRO A 13 -13.24 -0.64 -17.71
N ASP A 14 -12.72 0.48 -17.21
CA ASP A 14 -12.62 1.75 -17.92
C ASP A 14 -11.34 1.89 -18.77
N LEU A 15 -10.68 0.77 -19.08
CA LEU A 15 -9.46 0.69 -19.89
C LEU A 15 -8.22 1.32 -19.26
N ARG A 16 -8.30 1.80 -18.01
CA ARG A 16 -7.10 2.19 -17.25
C ARG A 16 -6.32 0.95 -16.84
N GLU A 17 -5.00 1.09 -16.81
CA GLU A 17 -4.09 0.01 -16.40
C GLU A 17 -3.13 0.54 -15.34
N ILE A 18 -2.86 -0.28 -14.33
CA ILE A 18 -1.81 -0.02 -13.35
C ILE A 18 -0.78 -1.14 -13.38
N THR A 19 0.48 -0.78 -13.21
CA THR A 19 1.57 -1.74 -13.09
C THR A 19 1.86 -1.97 -11.61
N VAL A 20 1.84 -3.22 -11.18
CA VAL A 20 2.24 -3.65 -9.84
C VAL A 20 3.59 -4.33 -9.96
N ALA A 21 4.48 -4.05 -9.03
CA ALA A 21 5.79 -4.69 -8.95
C ALA A 21 5.93 -5.30 -7.55
N ASP A 22 6.42 -6.53 -7.50
CA ASP A 22 6.87 -7.11 -6.24
C ASP A 22 8.21 -6.49 -5.84
N LEU A 23 8.37 -6.20 -4.55
CA LEU A 23 9.60 -5.65 -3.98
C LEU A 23 10.42 -6.77 -3.34
N PRO A 24 11.35 -7.42 -4.09
CA PRO A 24 12.18 -8.46 -3.51
C PRO A 24 13.08 -7.87 -2.41
N GLY A 25 13.00 -8.43 -1.21
CA GLY A 25 13.91 -8.09 -0.11
C GLY A 25 13.41 -7.00 0.84
N LEU A 26 12.14 -7.03 1.26
CA LEU A 26 11.70 -6.41 2.52
C LEU A 26 11.51 -7.48 3.60
N ILE A 27 12.59 -8.14 3.97
CA ILE A 27 12.62 -9.11 5.08
C ILE A 27 13.88 -8.87 5.92
N GLU A 28 13.89 -9.37 7.15
CA GLU A 28 14.95 -9.12 8.14
C GLU A 28 16.38 -9.24 7.57
N GLY A 29 17.12 -8.13 7.59
CA GLY A 29 18.50 -8.04 7.10
C GLY A 29 18.64 -7.82 5.59
N ALA A 30 17.55 -7.53 4.89
CA ALA A 30 17.61 -7.22 3.46
C ALA A 30 18.25 -5.85 3.18
N HIS A 31 18.15 -4.89 4.11
CA HIS A 31 18.93 -3.66 4.05
C HIS A 31 20.46 -3.89 4.03
N VAL A 32 20.99 -5.00 4.57
CA VAL A 32 22.44 -5.28 4.51
C VAL A 32 22.89 -5.65 3.09
N ASN A 33 21.96 -6.09 2.23
CA ASN A 33 22.21 -6.45 0.84
C ASN A 33 22.04 -5.27 -0.15
N ILE A 34 22.24 -4.02 0.30
CA ILE A 34 22.22 -2.76 -0.49
C ILE A 34 23.13 -2.79 -1.75
N GLY A 35 24.00 -3.80 -1.91
CA GLY A 35 24.74 -4.06 -3.15
C GLY A 35 23.91 -4.46 -4.39
N MET A 36 22.58 -4.62 -4.29
CA MET A 36 21.71 -5.05 -5.40
C MET A 36 21.13 -3.93 -6.28
N GLY A 37 21.70 -2.72 -6.20
CA GLY A 37 21.75 -1.79 -7.33
C GLY A 37 20.92 -0.52 -7.19
N HIS A 38 21.62 0.62 -7.23
CA HIS A 38 21.08 1.99 -7.44
C HIS A 38 20.00 2.10 -8.53
N LYS A 39 19.94 1.16 -9.49
CA LYS A 39 18.91 1.14 -10.54
C LYS A 39 17.55 0.69 -10.03
N PHE A 40 17.46 -0.28 -9.12
CA PHE A 40 16.19 -0.76 -8.56
C PHE A 40 15.53 0.34 -7.70
N LEU A 41 16.35 1.02 -6.90
CA LEU A 41 15.97 2.18 -6.09
C LEU A 41 15.31 3.31 -6.91
N LYS A 42 15.84 3.61 -8.11
CA LYS A 42 15.22 4.61 -9.01
C LYS A 42 13.83 4.25 -9.51
N HIS A 43 13.42 2.98 -9.45
CA HIS A 43 12.08 2.56 -9.88
C HIS A 43 11.07 2.67 -8.74
N LEU A 44 11.50 2.47 -7.48
CA LEU A 44 10.67 2.73 -6.30
C LEU A 44 10.24 4.19 -6.21
N ASP A 45 11.08 5.13 -6.64
CA ASP A 45 10.74 6.55 -6.72
C ASP A 45 9.60 6.85 -7.71
N ARG A 46 9.21 5.89 -8.56
CA ARG A 46 8.07 6.00 -9.46
C ARG A 46 6.83 5.28 -8.94
N CYS A 47 6.94 4.54 -7.84
CA CYS A 47 5.80 3.93 -7.19
C CYS A 47 4.96 5.03 -6.54
N LYS A 48 3.66 5.00 -6.79
CA LYS A 48 2.73 5.97 -6.21
C LYS A 48 2.22 5.52 -4.84
N ILE A 49 2.04 4.22 -4.68
CA ILE A 49 1.51 3.59 -3.48
C ILE A 49 2.36 2.38 -3.10
N LEU A 50 2.55 2.17 -1.81
CA LEU A 50 3.09 0.93 -1.24
C LEU A 50 1.94 0.07 -0.69
N VAL A 51 1.95 -1.22 -1.01
CA VAL A 51 0.96 -2.17 -0.49
C VAL A 51 1.70 -3.22 0.33
N PHE A 52 1.43 -3.26 1.63
CA PHE A 52 1.98 -4.22 2.57
C PHE A 52 1.00 -5.37 2.71
N VAL A 53 1.48 -6.60 2.58
CA VAL A 53 0.66 -7.80 2.80
C VAL A 53 1.24 -8.58 3.96
N VAL A 54 0.46 -8.74 5.03
CA VAL A 54 0.89 -9.41 6.27
C VAL A 54 -0.11 -10.49 6.65
N ASP A 55 0.38 -11.61 7.16
CA ASP A 55 -0.45 -12.72 7.63
C ASP A 55 -0.98 -12.43 9.06
N ILE A 56 -2.29 -12.60 9.29
CA ILE A 56 -2.90 -12.43 10.61
C ILE A 56 -2.32 -13.41 11.64
N GLN A 57 -1.88 -14.59 11.20
CA GLN A 57 -1.26 -15.59 12.06
C GLN A 57 0.21 -15.27 12.34
N GLY A 58 0.76 -14.20 11.79
CA GLY A 58 2.18 -13.88 11.89
C GLY A 58 3.03 -14.63 10.88
N PHE A 59 4.34 -14.43 10.98
CA PHE A 59 5.29 -14.90 9.98
C PHE A 59 6.53 -15.53 10.62
N ARG A 60 7.04 -16.58 9.98
CA ARG A 60 8.33 -17.18 10.29
C ARG A 60 9.01 -17.63 9.00
N LEU A 61 10.12 -16.96 8.66
CA LEU A 61 10.84 -17.21 7.41
C LEU A 61 11.54 -18.58 7.37
N SER A 62 12.10 -19.01 8.49
CA SER A 62 12.77 -20.32 8.62
C SER A 62 12.65 -20.84 10.04
N VAL A 63 12.88 -22.16 10.22
CA VAL A 63 12.82 -22.82 11.53
C VAL A 63 13.82 -22.21 12.53
N GLN A 64 14.94 -21.64 12.05
CA GLN A 64 15.95 -21.00 12.88
C GLN A 64 15.61 -19.54 13.27
N ARG A 65 14.60 -18.92 12.63
CA ARG A 65 14.19 -17.54 12.91
C ARG A 65 13.06 -17.54 13.95
N ILE A 66 13.02 -16.48 14.75
CA ILE A 66 11.98 -16.25 15.76
C ILE A 66 10.65 -16.05 15.02
N PHE A 67 9.60 -16.69 15.53
CA PHE A 67 8.24 -16.44 15.06
C PHE A 67 7.82 -15.02 15.46
N ARG A 68 7.29 -14.25 14.50
CA ARG A 68 6.78 -12.91 14.74
C ARG A 68 5.28 -12.89 14.57
N ASN A 69 4.59 -12.24 15.49
CA ASN A 69 3.15 -12.02 15.32
C ASN A 69 2.88 -10.98 14.21
N CYS A 70 1.62 -10.78 13.87
CA CYS A 70 1.20 -9.87 12.79
C CYS A 70 1.70 -8.43 13.03
N LEU A 71 1.51 -7.90 14.24
CA LEU A 71 1.90 -6.55 14.62
C LEU A 71 3.43 -6.35 14.59
N GLU A 72 4.19 -7.30 15.14
CA GLU A 72 5.65 -7.30 15.07
C GLU A 72 6.15 -7.34 13.63
N THR A 73 5.47 -8.08 12.76
CA THR A 73 5.81 -8.15 11.34
C THR A 73 5.62 -6.79 10.66
N VAL A 74 4.52 -6.10 10.94
CA VAL A 74 4.27 -4.74 10.46
C VAL A 74 5.35 -3.76 10.93
N ILE A 75 5.72 -3.82 12.21
CA ILE A 75 6.75 -2.93 12.78
C ILE A 75 8.13 -3.22 12.16
N LEU A 76 8.46 -4.50 11.95
CA LEU A 76 9.69 -4.90 11.29
C LEU A 76 9.74 -4.42 9.84
N LEU A 77 8.62 -4.53 9.10
CA LEU A 77 8.52 -4.01 7.74
C LEU A 77 8.70 -2.49 7.71
N ASN A 78 8.15 -1.77 8.68
CA ASN A 78 8.39 -0.34 8.85
C ASN A 78 9.89 -0.05 9.07
N LYS A 79 10.55 -0.78 9.97
CA LYS A 79 11.98 -0.60 10.22
C LYS A 79 12.84 -0.91 9.00
N GLU A 80 12.57 -1.99 8.29
CA GLU A 80 13.31 -2.34 7.08
C GLU A 80 13.10 -1.28 5.99
N LEU A 81 11.88 -0.75 5.83
CA LEU A 81 11.62 0.32 4.87
C LEU A 81 12.36 1.62 5.25
N GLU A 82 12.40 1.95 6.55
CA GLU A 82 13.16 3.08 7.09
C GLU A 82 14.67 2.93 6.80
N LEU A 83 15.24 1.78 7.13
CA LEU A 83 16.66 1.47 6.86
C LEU A 83 16.97 1.44 5.37
N TYR A 84 15.98 1.09 4.55
CA TYR A 84 16.11 1.06 3.11
C TYR A 84 16.10 2.46 2.49
N LYS A 85 15.08 3.28 2.78
CA LYS A 85 14.98 4.68 2.37
C LYS A 85 13.91 5.40 3.21
N PRO A 86 14.29 6.33 4.12
CA PRO A 86 13.33 7.04 4.98
C PRO A 86 12.24 7.81 4.22
N ASP A 87 12.55 8.34 3.03
CA ASP A 87 11.58 9.06 2.20
C ASP A 87 10.34 8.21 1.87
N LEU A 88 10.51 6.88 1.78
CA LEU A 88 9.41 5.96 1.45
C LEU A 88 8.36 5.88 2.56
N LEU A 89 8.70 6.23 3.80
CA LEU A 89 7.76 6.26 4.92
C LEU A 89 6.69 7.34 4.76
N SER A 90 6.95 8.35 3.92
CA SER A 90 6.00 9.42 3.61
C SER A 90 5.04 9.08 2.46
N MET A 91 5.27 7.98 1.75
CA MET A 91 4.43 7.56 0.64
C MET A 91 3.09 7.01 1.12
N HIS A 92 2.04 7.22 0.31
CA HIS A 92 0.75 6.59 0.52
C HIS A 92 0.92 5.07 0.61
N SER A 93 0.41 4.51 1.70
CA SER A 93 0.63 3.11 2.05
C SER A 93 -0.67 2.44 2.45
N MET A 94 -0.86 1.22 1.99
CA MET A 94 -2.01 0.37 2.31
C MET A 94 -1.52 -0.89 3.02
N LEU A 95 -2.25 -1.33 4.05
CA LEU A 95 -1.99 -2.60 4.73
C LEU A 95 -3.09 -3.60 4.40
N ILE A 96 -2.69 -4.79 3.96
CA ILE A 96 -3.57 -5.92 3.69
C ILE A 96 -3.22 -7.01 4.71
N ILE A 97 -4.16 -7.28 5.61
CA ILE A 97 -4.12 -8.39 6.55
C ILE A 97 -4.73 -9.62 5.88
N ASN A 98 -3.90 -10.58 5.52
CA ASN A 98 -4.28 -11.78 4.80
C ASN A 98 -4.51 -12.97 5.74
N LYS A 99 -5.16 -14.01 5.21
CA LYS A 99 -5.50 -15.29 5.86
C LYS A 99 -6.54 -15.18 6.98
N MET A 100 -7.53 -14.31 6.80
CA MET A 100 -8.64 -14.16 7.76
C MET A 100 -9.55 -15.39 7.85
N ASP A 101 -9.41 -16.35 6.95
CA ASP A 101 -10.06 -17.66 7.00
C ASP A 101 -9.52 -18.57 8.11
N THR A 102 -8.41 -18.19 8.75
CA THR A 102 -7.77 -19.02 9.79
C THR A 102 -8.50 -18.95 11.14
N PRO A 103 -8.47 -20.03 11.94
CA PRO A 103 -9.13 -20.04 13.26
C PRO A 103 -8.62 -18.93 14.18
N GLY A 104 -9.54 -18.19 14.80
CA GLY A 104 -9.24 -17.09 15.72
C GLY A 104 -8.71 -15.82 15.04
N ALA A 105 -8.77 -15.71 13.72
CA ALA A 105 -8.32 -14.52 13.00
C ALA A 105 -9.07 -13.24 13.42
N ASP A 106 -10.40 -13.31 13.55
CA ASP A 106 -11.22 -12.15 13.93
C ASP A 106 -10.88 -11.62 15.33
N GLU A 107 -10.63 -12.51 16.28
CA GLU A 107 -10.26 -12.16 17.66
C GLU A 107 -8.88 -11.50 17.69
N LYS A 108 -7.91 -12.09 16.99
CA LYS A 108 -6.56 -11.53 16.85
C LYS A 108 -6.59 -10.17 16.16
N PHE A 109 -7.39 -10.03 15.11
CA PHE A 109 -7.51 -8.76 14.39
C PHE A 109 -8.06 -7.66 15.29
N LYS A 110 -9.14 -7.93 16.04
CA LYS A 110 -9.71 -6.97 17.00
C LYS A 110 -8.72 -6.54 18.08
N GLU A 111 -7.83 -7.44 18.51
CA GLU A 111 -6.77 -7.12 19.48
C GLU A 111 -5.72 -6.16 18.90
N ILE A 112 -5.31 -6.37 17.64
CA ILE A 112 -4.23 -5.61 17.01
C ILE A 112 -4.72 -4.36 16.25
N GLU A 113 -5.97 -4.30 15.83
CA GLU A 113 -6.55 -3.22 15.01
C GLU A 113 -6.27 -1.82 15.60
N PRO A 114 -6.50 -1.55 16.91
CA PRO A 114 -6.18 -0.25 17.49
C PRO A 114 -4.69 0.10 17.40
N SER A 115 -3.84 -0.93 17.52
CA SER A 115 -2.38 -0.79 17.45
C SER A 115 -1.89 -0.54 16.03
N LEU A 116 -2.59 -1.04 15.00
CA LEU A 116 -2.25 -0.79 13.60
C LEU A 116 -2.56 0.64 13.17
N HIS A 117 -3.59 1.26 13.75
CA HIS A 117 -3.91 2.67 13.51
C HIS A 117 -2.95 3.64 14.20
N ASP A 118 -2.39 3.25 15.35
CA ASP A 118 -1.39 4.02 16.08
C ASP A 118 -0.14 3.18 16.39
N LEU A 119 0.64 2.90 15.35
CA LEU A 119 1.87 2.11 15.47
C LEU A 119 2.88 2.73 16.44
N ALA A 120 2.92 4.07 16.54
CA ALA A 120 3.86 4.78 17.40
C ALA A 120 3.69 4.40 18.88
N SER A 121 2.44 4.16 19.31
CA SER A 121 2.12 3.75 20.68
C SER A 121 2.71 2.39 21.10
N VAL A 122 3.13 1.58 20.14
CA VAL A 122 3.59 0.20 20.36
C VAL A 122 5.11 0.08 20.36
N PHE A 123 5.83 1.08 19.86
CA PHE A 123 7.28 1.03 19.69
C PHE A 123 8.03 0.77 21.00
N ASP A 124 7.51 1.26 22.13
CA ASP A 124 8.08 1.02 23.46
C ASP A 124 8.08 -0.45 23.87
N LYS A 125 7.14 -1.25 23.34
CA LYS A 125 7.02 -2.68 23.63
C LYS A 125 7.93 -3.55 22.77
N VAL A 126 8.52 -2.97 21.72
CA VAL A 126 9.40 -3.67 20.77
C VAL A 126 10.85 -3.47 21.17
N PRO A 127 11.72 -4.50 21.04
CA PRO A 127 13.16 -4.36 21.28
C PRO A 127 13.77 -3.25 20.42
N GLU A 128 14.75 -2.53 20.97
CA GLU A 128 15.39 -1.38 20.30
C GLU A 128 15.96 -1.73 18.92
N GLU A 129 16.43 -2.96 18.73
CA GLU A 129 16.99 -3.44 17.47
C GLU A 129 16.00 -3.35 16.29
N TYR A 130 14.69 -3.49 16.56
CA TYR A 130 13.64 -3.53 15.55
C TYR A 130 12.75 -2.28 15.57
N ARG A 131 13.10 -1.28 16.39
CA ARG A 131 12.28 -0.09 16.60
C ARG A 131 12.52 0.93 15.48
N PRO A 132 11.51 1.28 14.67
CA PRO A 132 11.62 2.38 13.72
C PRO A 132 11.58 3.73 14.44
N GLU A 133 12.25 4.73 13.87
CA GLU A 133 12.22 6.11 14.39
C GLU A 133 10.92 6.81 13.98
N VAL A 134 10.45 6.54 12.76
CA VAL A 134 9.21 7.09 12.22
C VAL A 134 8.16 6.00 12.04
N ALA A 135 6.95 6.26 12.54
CA ALA A 135 5.82 5.37 12.33
C ALA A 135 5.23 5.55 10.93
N LEU A 136 5.18 4.45 10.17
CA LEU A 136 4.49 4.42 8.90
C LEU A 136 2.97 4.59 9.13
N LYS A 137 2.34 5.39 8.29
CA LYS A 137 0.90 5.64 8.36
C LYS A 137 0.21 4.90 7.23
N PHE A 138 -0.71 4.01 7.57
CA PHE A 138 -1.54 3.36 6.58
C PHE A 138 -2.77 4.22 6.29
N ASN A 139 -2.97 4.54 5.01
CA ASN A 139 -4.15 5.25 4.53
C ASN A 139 -5.39 4.35 4.57
N GLU A 140 -5.20 3.05 4.37
CA GLU A 140 -6.26 2.05 4.35
C GLU A 140 -5.71 0.74 4.94
N ILE A 141 -6.54 0.04 5.73
CA ILE A 141 -6.27 -1.30 6.24
C ILE A 141 -7.40 -2.21 5.75
N LEU A 142 -7.06 -3.28 5.04
CA LEU A 142 -8.00 -4.25 4.50
C LEU A 142 -7.74 -5.63 5.07
N THR A 143 -8.80 -6.40 5.29
CA THR A 143 -8.75 -7.78 5.77
C THR A 143 -9.24 -8.71 4.66
N VAL A 144 -8.45 -9.72 4.31
CA VAL A 144 -8.72 -10.62 3.17
C VAL A 144 -8.29 -12.07 3.46
N SER A 145 -8.77 -13.00 2.64
CA SER A 145 -8.47 -14.43 2.66
C SER A 145 -8.09 -14.91 1.25
N LEU A 146 -7.01 -14.34 0.69
CA LEU A 146 -6.62 -14.53 -0.72
C LEU A 146 -6.29 -15.98 -1.08
N GLY A 147 -5.95 -16.82 -0.10
CA GLY A 147 -5.62 -18.24 -0.31
C GLY A 147 -6.80 -19.09 -0.80
N LEU A 148 -8.04 -18.64 -0.58
CA LEU A 148 -9.25 -19.34 -1.04
C LEU A 148 -9.63 -19.01 -2.49
N GLY A 149 -8.90 -18.10 -3.16
CA GLY A 149 -9.15 -17.75 -4.55
C GLY A 149 -10.50 -17.07 -4.80
N LYS A 150 -11.07 -16.44 -3.77
CA LYS A 150 -12.31 -15.68 -3.90
C LYS A 150 -12.07 -14.44 -4.77
N LEU A 151 -12.66 -14.43 -5.97
CA LEU A 151 -12.51 -13.33 -6.93
C LEU A 151 -13.00 -12.00 -6.34
N GLU A 152 -14.07 -12.02 -5.56
CA GLU A 152 -14.65 -10.84 -4.89
C GLU A 152 -13.63 -10.09 -4.00
N GLU A 153 -12.78 -10.82 -3.27
CA GLU A 153 -11.77 -10.19 -2.40
C GLU A 153 -10.62 -9.59 -3.21
N ILE A 154 -10.26 -10.21 -4.34
CA ILE A 154 -9.25 -9.66 -5.25
C ILE A 154 -9.78 -8.40 -5.93
N GLU A 155 -11.03 -8.42 -6.39
CA GLU A 155 -11.71 -7.28 -6.99
C GLU A 155 -11.80 -6.11 -6.00
N LEU A 156 -12.18 -6.39 -4.74
CA LEU A 156 -12.20 -5.39 -3.67
C LEU A 156 -10.83 -4.73 -3.47
N VAL A 157 -9.74 -5.51 -3.45
CA VAL A 157 -8.38 -4.97 -3.33
C VAL A 157 -8.03 -4.10 -4.55
N GLN A 158 -8.38 -4.52 -5.76
CA GLN A 158 -8.13 -3.76 -6.98
C GLN A 158 -8.88 -2.42 -6.97
N GLU A 159 -10.14 -2.42 -6.56
CA GLU A 159 -10.96 -1.21 -6.38
C GLU A 159 -10.36 -0.29 -5.35
N LYS A 160 -9.93 -0.81 -4.19
CA LYS A 160 -9.33 0.00 -3.13
C LYS A 160 -7.99 0.61 -3.52
N ILE A 161 -7.14 -0.13 -4.24
CA ILE A 161 -5.91 0.42 -4.80
C ILE A 161 -6.22 1.58 -5.75
N ARG A 162 -7.25 1.42 -6.60
CA ARG A 162 -7.69 2.47 -7.52
C ARG A 162 -8.20 3.71 -6.80
N GLU A 163 -9.10 3.54 -5.83
CA GLU A 163 -9.62 4.65 -5.03
C GLU A 163 -8.49 5.43 -4.36
N ASN A 164 -7.46 4.75 -3.87
CA ASN A 164 -6.32 5.40 -3.22
C ASN A 164 -5.46 6.16 -4.24
N LEU A 165 -5.21 5.60 -5.42
CA LEU A 165 -4.49 6.28 -6.51
C LEU A 165 -5.24 7.53 -6.99
N ASP A 166 -6.56 7.43 -7.14
CA ASP A 166 -7.40 8.55 -7.56
C ASP A 166 -7.37 9.67 -6.50
N LYS A 167 -7.52 9.33 -5.20
CA LYS A 167 -7.39 10.30 -4.08
C LYS A 167 -6.02 10.98 -4.07
N GLN A 168 -4.95 10.23 -4.27
CA GLN A 168 -3.59 10.78 -4.31
C GLN A 168 -3.42 11.75 -5.49
N ALA A 169 -3.94 11.41 -6.66
CA ALA A 169 -3.89 12.28 -7.83
C ALA A 169 -4.70 13.58 -7.62
N GLU A 170 -5.87 13.49 -6.99
CA GLU A 170 -6.66 14.66 -6.60
C GLU A 170 -5.94 15.56 -5.59
N GLU A 171 -5.30 14.97 -4.58
CA GLU A 171 -4.48 15.71 -3.60
C GLU A 171 -3.30 16.43 -4.27
N GLU A 172 -2.64 15.78 -5.23
CA GLU A 172 -1.54 16.35 -6.00
C GLU A 172 -2.01 17.54 -6.86
N LEU A 173 -3.11 17.38 -7.61
CA LEU A 173 -3.73 18.45 -8.39
C LEU A 173 -4.18 19.63 -7.52
N ARG A 174 -4.71 19.35 -6.31
CA ARG A 174 -5.10 20.39 -5.33
C ARG A 174 -3.88 21.19 -4.87
N ARG A 175 -2.76 20.51 -4.58
CA ARG A 175 -1.51 21.16 -4.16
C ARG A 175 -0.92 22.02 -5.28
N LEU A 176 -1.05 21.59 -6.53
CA LEU A 176 -0.59 22.36 -7.69
C LEU A 176 -1.54 23.52 -8.05
N GLY A 177 -2.70 23.63 -7.40
CA GLY A 177 -3.72 24.62 -7.70
C GLY A 177 -4.40 24.39 -9.06
N GLU A 178 -4.23 23.20 -9.63
CA GLU A 178 -4.75 22.81 -10.94
C GLU A 178 -6.10 22.09 -10.86
N LEU A 179 -6.62 21.83 -9.65
CA LEU A 179 -7.97 21.30 -9.53
C LEU A 179 -8.95 22.38 -10.02
N PRO A 180 -9.64 22.16 -11.14
CA PRO A 180 -10.65 23.11 -11.56
C PRO A 180 -11.68 23.18 -10.44
N SER A 181 -11.99 24.39 -9.98
CA SER A 181 -13.06 24.56 -8.99
C SER A 181 -14.33 23.89 -9.51
N ASP A 182 -15.23 23.44 -8.63
CA ASP A 182 -16.51 22.86 -9.04
C ASP A 182 -17.24 23.76 -10.06
N VAL A 183 -17.06 25.08 -9.92
CA VAL A 183 -17.52 26.12 -10.87
C VAL A 183 -16.90 25.95 -12.26
N GLU A 184 -15.60 25.73 -12.34
CA GLU A 184 -14.84 25.62 -13.59
C GLU A 184 -15.12 24.29 -14.33
N VAL A 185 -15.37 23.20 -13.58
CA VAL A 185 -15.86 21.93 -14.12
C VAL A 185 -17.27 22.09 -14.68
N CYS A 186 -18.16 22.73 -13.93
CA CYS A 186 -19.53 23.01 -14.37
C CYS A 186 -19.55 23.92 -15.62
N GLU A 187 -18.69 24.94 -15.68
CA GLU A 187 -18.57 25.82 -16.86
C GLU A 187 -18.06 25.07 -18.10
N LYS A 188 -17.07 24.18 -17.95
CA LYS A 188 -16.57 23.35 -19.07
C LYS A 188 -17.64 22.39 -19.57
N LEU A 189 -18.33 21.69 -18.67
CA LEU A 189 -19.43 20.79 -19.03
C LEU A 189 -20.58 21.56 -19.71
N GLN A 190 -20.96 22.73 -19.17
CA GLN A 190 -21.98 23.59 -19.79
C GLN A 190 -21.55 24.12 -21.16
N ARG A 191 -20.27 24.43 -21.37
CA ARG A 191 -19.73 24.81 -22.69
C ARG A 191 -19.81 23.65 -23.68
N GLU A 192 -19.39 22.44 -23.28
CA GLU A 192 -19.45 21.26 -24.16
C GLU A 192 -20.90 20.84 -24.48
N LEU A 193 -21.81 20.87 -23.50
CA LEU A 193 -23.24 20.63 -23.74
C LEU A 193 -23.86 21.68 -24.65
N ARG A 194 -23.44 22.95 -24.58
CA ARG A 194 -23.91 24.01 -25.49
C ARG A 194 -23.45 23.84 -26.93
N VAL A 195 -22.31 23.19 -27.16
CA VAL A 195 -21.81 22.87 -28.51
C VAL A 195 -22.60 21.71 -29.14
N HIS A 196 -23.31 20.91 -28.33
CA HIS A 196 -24.06 19.74 -28.79
C HIS A 196 -25.58 19.84 -28.62
N LEU A 197 -26.11 21.01 -28.23
CA LEU A 197 -27.55 21.26 -28.29
C LEU A 197 -27.95 21.41 -29.78
N PRO A 198 -28.83 20.54 -30.33
CA PRO A 198 -29.35 20.75 -31.66
C PRO A 198 -30.15 22.06 -31.65
N THR A 199 -29.82 22.97 -32.56
CA THR A 199 -30.58 24.19 -32.80
C THR A 199 -31.97 23.77 -33.27
N THR A 200 -32.95 23.74 -32.36
CA THR A 200 -34.36 23.55 -32.73
C THR A 200 -34.80 24.80 -33.49
N ILE A 201 -35.09 24.65 -34.78
CA ILE A 201 -35.78 25.64 -35.63
C ILE A 201 -37.29 25.53 -35.36
#